data_AF-M5IM86-F1
#
_entry.id   AF-M5IM86-F1
#
_cell.length_a   1.000
_cell.length_b   1.000
_cell.length_c   1.000
_cell.angle_alpha   90.00
_cell.angle_beta   90.00
_cell.angle_gamma   90.00
#
_symmetry.space_group_name_H-M   'P 1'
#
loop_
_entity.id
_entity.type
_entity.pdbx_description
1 polymer ?
#
loop_
_entity_poly.entity_id
_entity_poly.type
_entity_poly.pdbx_seq_one_letter_code
_entity_poly.pdbx_strand_id
1 'polypeptide(L)'
;MKIEMGESLFYSWLRHVKECQIVQINWKISPKWELKFSDELDNIMSKTDELFSSKYGYKIYKQNTSLKQLLQQAECDALGVCVSDGVSEIYAVDVAFHESGLNYGGLDETVARVVKKCTRAAMCIYGYFGVKKANIIFASPKINKQILYALQPCFIDLNEMMLEMGFEFDFRIIANDDFLISVLRPILEVSGNIADTAELFMRSYQMLTLFDKNLKYMGKSEKQKSKIALHNYQLSEDYINSKNNQDEYAELKVGQIARIIMREILESGRVGAEEISRLQSEKYSKDYLGLNYAALVKADSEYEKVRYYAVPILINGIYYKLCNDWYEGATNDDRPLLIDWIRKFREK
;
A
#
# COMPACT_ATOMS: atom_id res chain seq x y z
N MET A 1 22.89 16.45 5.25
CA MET A 1 21.78 15.60 4.77
C MET A 1 20.74 15.58 5.87
N LYS A 2 19.57 16.18 5.65
CA LYS A 2 18.45 16.06 6.59
C LYS A 2 17.89 14.66 6.37
N ILE A 3 18.00 13.78 7.34
CA ILE A 3 17.46 12.42 7.19
C ILE A 3 16.01 12.47 7.67
N GLU A 4 15.06 12.28 6.75
CA GLU A 4 13.65 12.25 7.11
C GLU A 4 13.18 10.81 7.35
N MET A 5 12.53 10.58 8.50
CA MET A 5 12.11 9.24 8.91
C MET A 5 11.08 8.63 7.93
N GLY A 6 10.23 9.48 7.33
CA GLY A 6 9.25 9.06 6.31
C GLY A 6 9.92 8.47 5.07
N GLU A 7 10.94 9.15 4.53
CA GLU A 7 11.72 8.66 3.39
C GLU A 7 12.43 7.35 3.71
N SER A 8 13.04 7.24 4.91
CA SER A 8 13.71 6.01 5.31
C SER A 8 12.74 4.84 5.48
N LEU A 9 11.51 5.08 5.96
CA LEU A 9 10.45 4.09 6.02
C LEU A 9 10.09 3.62 4.61
N PHE A 10 9.81 4.55 3.70
CA PHE A 10 9.43 4.22 2.32
C PHE A 10 10.56 3.59 1.52
N TYR A 11 11.82 3.92 1.81
CA TYR A 11 12.96 3.18 1.26
C TYR A 11 12.85 1.68 1.60
N SER A 12 12.60 1.38 2.88
CA SER A 12 12.47 0.01 3.38
C SER A 12 11.23 -0.67 2.80
N TRP A 13 10.11 0.06 2.71
CA TRP A 13 8.87 -0.43 2.11
C TRP A 13 9.03 -0.79 0.64
N LEU A 14 9.56 0.14 -0.17
CA LEU A 14 9.76 -0.08 -1.60
C LEU A 14 10.69 -1.25 -1.84
N ARG A 15 11.76 -1.37 -1.06
CA ARG A 15 12.76 -2.42 -1.23
C ARG A 15 12.27 -3.80 -0.80
N HIS A 16 11.57 -3.90 0.33
CA HIS A 16 11.29 -5.21 0.95
C HIS A 16 9.84 -5.64 0.84
N VAL A 17 8.92 -4.70 0.69
CA VAL A 17 7.48 -4.98 0.55
C VAL A 17 7.06 -4.90 -0.91
N LYS A 18 7.54 -3.88 -1.64
CA LYS A 18 7.32 -3.76 -3.10
C LYS A 18 8.43 -4.39 -3.94
N GLU A 19 9.43 -4.99 -3.29
CA GLU A 19 10.53 -5.73 -3.93
C GLU A 19 11.27 -4.93 -5.01
N CYS A 20 11.25 -3.60 -4.95
CA CYS A 20 11.96 -2.75 -5.89
C CYS A 20 13.47 -3.02 -5.80
N GLN A 21 14.09 -3.39 -6.93
CA GLN A 21 15.54 -3.65 -6.98
C GLN A 21 16.35 -2.35 -6.92
N ILE A 22 15.77 -1.24 -7.36
CA ILE A 22 16.37 0.10 -7.28
C ILE A 22 15.45 0.99 -6.45
N VAL A 23 15.99 1.60 -5.41
CA VAL A 23 15.27 2.57 -4.59
C VAL A 23 16.17 3.78 -4.32
N GLN A 24 15.65 4.97 -4.55
CA GLN A 24 16.32 6.24 -4.29
C GLN A 24 15.42 7.16 -3.47
N ILE A 25 15.93 7.64 -2.33
CA ILE A 25 15.27 8.68 -1.54
C ILE A 25 15.70 10.08 -2.01
N ASN A 26 14.88 11.10 -1.75
CA ASN A 26 15.11 12.48 -2.18
C ASN A 26 15.42 12.57 -3.68
N TRP A 27 14.65 11.83 -4.49
CA TRP A 27 14.87 11.78 -5.91
C TRP A 27 14.57 13.15 -6.53
N LYS A 28 15.53 13.64 -7.33
CA LYS A 28 15.46 14.92 -8.03
C LYS A 28 15.95 14.75 -9.45
N ILE A 29 15.35 15.53 -10.34
CA ILE A 29 15.79 15.60 -11.73
C ILE A 29 17.14 16.32 -11.79
N SER A 30 18.08 15.73 -12.53
CA SER A 30 19.32 16.42 -12.88
C SER A 30 19.04 17.53 -13.89
N PRO A 31 19.60 18.74 -13.73
CA PRO A 31 19.50 19.81 -14.73
C PRO A 31 20.08 19.45 -16.09
N LYS A 32 20.82 18.34 -16.19
CA LYS A 32 21.44 17.83 -17.42
C LYS A 32 20.59 16.78 -18.14
N TRP A 33 19.50 16.31 -17.55
CA TRP A 33 18.64 15.34 -18.19
C TRP A 33 17.79 16.01 -19.27
N GLU A 34 17.67 15.33 -20.40
CA GLU A 34 16.81 15.74 -21.50
C GLU A 34 15.35 15.49 -21.15
N LEU A 35 14.51 16.50 -21.36
CA LEU A 35 13.07 16.38 -21.23
C LEU A 35 12.50 15.84 -22.53
N LYS A 36 11.73 14.75 -22.44
CA LYS A 36 11.02 14.14 -23.57
C LYS A 36 9.54 14.55 -23.54
N PHE A 37 8.88 14.42 -24.69
CA PHE A 37 7.42 14.56 -24.82
C PHE A 37 6.85 15.91 -24.32
N SER A 38 7.55 17.03 -24.58
CA SER A 38 7.17 18.35 -24.05
C SER A 38 5.72 18.72 -24.37
N ASP A 39 5.27 18.51 -25.61
CA ASP A 39 3.91 18.87 -26.04
C ASP A 39 2.83 18.09 -25.27
N GLU A 40 3.05 16.79 -25.03
CA GLU A 40 2.15 15.96 -24.22
C GLU A 40 2.15 16.38 -22.76
N LEU A 41 3.31 16.77 -22.22
CA LEU A 41 3.43 17.27 -20.85
C LEU A 41 2.77 18.64 -20.66
N ASP A 42 2.90 19.55 -21.63
CA ASP A 42 2.21 20.84 -21.62
C ASP A 42 0.69 20.63 -21.68
N ASN A 43 0.22 19.64 -22.43
CA ASN A 43 -1.19 19.24 -22.45
C ASN A 43 -1.65 18.68 -21.08
N ILE A 44 -0.87 17.80 -20.44
CA ILE A 44 -1.16 17.31 -19.09
C ILE A 44 -1.22 18.47 -18.09
N MET A 45 -0.24 19.38 -18.13
CA MET A 45 -0.17 20.52 -17.25
C MET A 45 -1.40 21.43 -17.44
N SER A 46 -1.80 21.70 -18.68
CA SER A 46 -2.94 22.57 -18.99
C SER A 46 -4.26 21.95 -18.56
N LYS A 47 -4.49 20.67 -18.88
CA LYS A 47 -5.71 19.95 -18.50
C LYS A 47 -5.85 19.77 -16.99
N THR A 48 -4.76 19.47 -16.28
CA THR A 48 -4.80 19.41 -14.81
C THR A 48 -5.13 20.78 -14.20
N ASP A 49 -4.52 21.87 -14.70
CA ASP A 49 -4.83 23.21 -14.18
C ASP A 49 -6.30 23.59 -14.42
N GLU A 50 -6.82 23.34 -15.63
CA GLU A 50 -8.21 23.60 -15.99
C GLU A 50 -9.19 22.77 -15.14
N LEU A 51 -8.96 21.47 -15.01
CA LEU A 51 -9.79 20.56 -14.21
C LEU A 51 -9.90 21.05 -12.76
N PHE A 52 -8.76 21.29 -12.12
CA PHE A 52 -8.74 21.65 -10.71
C PHE A 52 -9.21 23.08 -10.45
N SER A 53 -8.94 24.01 -11.36
CA SER A 53 -9.46 25.38 -11.25
C SER A 53 -10.97 25.45 -11.50
N SER A 54 -11.51 24.71 -12.48
CA SER A 54 -12.93 24.80 -12.86
C SER A 54 -13.84 23.99 -11.96
N LYS A 55 -13.48 22.75 -11.64
CA LYS A 55 -14.32 21.83 -10.85
C LYS A 55 -14.22 22.06 -9.35
N TYR A 56 -13.02 22.39 -8.86
CA TYR A 56 -12.74 22.49 -7.43
C TYR A 56 -12.37 23.91 -6.95
N GLY A 57 -12.06 24.84 -7.87
CA GLY A 57 -11.55 26.16 -7.51
C GLY A 57 -10.11 26.16 -6.99
N TYR A 58 -9.38 25.04 -7.15
CA TYR A 58 -8.01 24.90 -6.66
C TYR A 58 -6.99 25.46 -7.65
N LYS A 59 -6.07 26.28 -7.14
CA LYS A 59 -4.93 26.79 -7.89
C LYS A 59 -3.71 25.92 -7.61
N ILE A 60 -3.53 24.88 -8.43
CA ILE A 60 -2.42 23.92 -8.24
C ILE A 60 -1.09 24.44 -8.79
N TYR A 61 -1.12 25.32 -9.80
CA TYR A 61 0.09 26.00 -10.30
C TYR A 61 0.05 27.50 -10.00
N LYS A 62 1.23 28.12 -9.87
CA LYS A 62 1.31 29.59 -9.76
C LYS A 62 1.14 30.18 -11.15
N GLN A 63 0.54 31.36 -11.25
CA GLN A 63 0.45 32.11 -12.51
C GLN A 63 1.83 32.23 -13.15
N ASN A 64 1.89 32.01 -14.48
CA ASN A 64 3.11 32.06 -15.30
C ASN A 64 4.20 31.04 -14.94
N THR A 65 3.88 29.96 -14.21
CA THR A 65 4.83 28.85 -14.04
C THR A 65 5.00 28.13 -15.37
N SER A 66 6.22 28.07 -15.89
CA SER A 66 6.50 27.23 -17.08
C SER A 66 6.63 25.76 -16.71
N LEU A 67 6.31 24.85 -17.65
CA LEU A 67 6.51 23.41 -17.48
C LEU A 67 7.92 23.08 -16.98
N LYS A 68 8.94 23.65 -17.64
CA LYS A 68 10.34 23.44 -17.26
C LYS A 68 10.63 23.83 -15.81
N GLN A 69 10.14 24.99 -15.36
CA GLN A 69 10.31 25.43 -13.98
C GLN A 69 9.59 24.50 -13.00
N LEU A 70 8.38 24.05 -13.35
CA LEU A 70 7.60 23.13 -12.53
C LEU A 70 8.37 21.81 -12.31
N LEU A 71 8.87 21.21 -13.39
CA LEU A 71 9.57 19.93 -13.35
C LEU A 71 10.96 20.03 -12.68
N GLN A 72 11.72 21.10 -12.93
CA GLN A 72 13.03 21.29 -12.28
C GLN A 72 12.95 21.48 -10.77
N GLN A 73 11.80 21.90 -10.24
CA GLN A 73 11.54 22.02 -8.81
C GLN A 73 10.93 20.74 -8.21
N ALA A 74 10.84 19.66 -8.99
CA ALA A 74 10.32 18.40 -8.50
C ALA A 74 11.34 17.74 -7.57
N GLU A 75 10.79 17.29 -6.45
CA GLU A 75 11.42 16.42 -5.48
C GLU A 75 10.38 15.35 -5.20
N CYS A 76 10.82 14.10 -5.24
CA CYS A 76 10.04 12.93 -4.87
C CYS A 76 10.76 12.25 -3.71
N ASP A 77 10.06 12.09 -2.60
CA ASP A 77 10.68 11.65 -1.35
C ASP A 77 11.27 10.23 -1.46
N ALA A 78 10.61 9.33 -2.20
CA ALA A 78 11.18 8.03 -2.56
C ALA A 78 10.71 7.54 -3.94
N LEU A 79 11.67 7.12 -4.77
CA LEU A 79 11.44 6.49 -6.06
C LEU A 79 11.89 5.03 -6.02
N GLY A 80 11.00 4.10 -6.37
CA GLY A 80 11.27 2.67 -6.50
C GLY A 80 11.10 2.22 -7.95
N VAL A 81 12.00 1.37 -8.42
CA VAL A 81 11.86 0.67 -9.70
C VAL A 81 11.91 -0.83 -9.43
N CYS A 82 10.83 -1.51 -9.78
CA CYS A 82 10.74 -2.96 -9.82
C CYS A 82 10.88 -3.41 -11.27
N VAL A 83 11.78 -4.33 -11.54
CA VAL A 83 12.00 -4.93 -12.86
C VAL A 83 11.69 -6.42 -12.75
N SER A 84 10.58 -6.84 -13.36
CA SER A 84 10.22 -8.25 -13.52
C SER A 84 9.99 -8.54 -14.99
N ASP A 85 10.66 -9.58 -15.50
CA ASP A 85 10.43 -10.10 -16.86
C ASP A 85 10.50 -9.06 -17.98
N GLY A 86 11.37 -8.06 -17.82
CA GLY A 86 11.56 -6.96 -18.77
C GLY A 86 10.54 -5.81 -18.64
N VAL A 87 9.51 -5.96 -17.80
CA VAL A 87 8.57 -4.90 -17.45
C VAL A 87 9.09 -4.15 -16.23
N SER A 88 9.18 -2.83 -16.35
CA SER A 88 9.55 -1.96 -15.23
C SER A 88 8.30 -1.31 -14.64
N GLU A 89 8.04 -1.57 -13.36
CA GLU A 89 7.04 -0.84 -12.58
C GLU A 89 7.75 0.23 -11.74
N ILE A 90 7.25 1.46 -11.84
CA ILE A 90 7.79 2.61 -11.11
C ILE A 90 6.83 3.01 -10.01
N TYR A 91 7.37 3.27 -8.82
CA TYR A 91 6.67 3.83 -7.68
C TYR A 91 7.30 5.18 -7.34
N ALA A 92 6.53 6.26 -7.47
CA ALA A 92 6.92 7.58 -7.00
C ALA A 92 6.10 7.90 -5.74
N VAL A 93 6.79 8.07 -4.61
CA VAL A 93 6.16 8.31 -3.31
C VAL A 93 6.58 9.67 -2.78
N ASP A 94 5.59 10.51 -2.49
CA ASP A 94 5.75 11.70 -1.64
C ASP A 94 5.15 11.39 -0.26
N VAL A 95 5.93 11.60 0.80
CA VAL A 95 5.55 11.34 2.19
C VAL A 95 5.50 12.63 3.00
N ALA A 96 4.39 12.87 3.69
CA ALA A 96 4.25 13.97 4.64
C ALA A 96 4.17 13.44 6.06
N PHE A 97 5.18 13.73 6.88
CA PHE A 97 5.22 13.34 8.28
C PHE A 97 5.29 14.56 9.21
N HIS A 98 4.20 14.79 9.95
CA HIS A 98 4.13 15.77 11.04
C HIS A 98 3.29 15.19 12.19
N GLU A 99 3.68 15.43 13.44
CA GLU A 99 2.97 14.91 14.62
C GLU A 99 1.51 15.40 14.69
N SER A 100 1.28 16.65 14.28
CA SER A 100 -0.05 17.26 14.19
C SER A 100 -0.88 16.78 12.98
N GLY A 101 -0.31 15.92 12.14
CA GLY A 101 -0.89 15.48 10.88
C GLY A 101 -0.63 16.43 9.71
N LEU A 102 -1.07 16.02 8.52
CA LEU A 102 -0.92 16.79 7.28
C LEU A 102 -1.58 18.17 7.40
N ASN A 103 -0.77 19.23 7.30
CA ASN A 103 -1.24 20.60 7.30
C ASN A 103 -0.24 21.48 6.54
N TYR A 104 -0.63 21.92 5.35
CA TYR A 104 0.17 22.85 4.55
C TYR A 104 -0.39 24.29 4.58
N GLY A 105 -1.42 24.54 5.40
CA GLY A 105 -2.19 25.78 5.42
C GLY A 105 -3.69 25.47 5.57
N GLY A 106 -4.52 26.18 4.82
CA GLY A 106 -5.96 25.89 4.75
C GLY A 106 -6.27 24.52 4.12
N LEU A 107 -7.54 24.11 4.18
CA LEU A 107 -8.04 22.90 3.51
C LEU A 107 -7.67 22.91 2.02
N ASP A 108 -8.10 23.94 1.30
CA ASP A 108 -7.89 24.06 -0.15
C ASP A 108 -6.41 24.16 -0.53
N GLU A 109 -5.62 24.86 0.28
CA GLU A 109 -4.17 24.97 0.06
C GLU A 109 -3.48 23.62 0.25
N THR A 110 -3.90 22.85 1.26
CA THR A 110 -3.37 21.52 1.51
C THR A 110 -3.73 20.56 0.36
N VAL A 111 -4.99 20.56 -0.07
CA VAL A 111 -5.46 19.73 -1.18
C VAL A 111 -4.72 20.10 -2.47
N ALA A 112 -4.67 21.39 -2.82
CA ALA A 112 -3.98 21.86 -4.02
C ALA A 112 -2.49 21.51 -4.03
N ARG A 113 -1.81 21.60 -2.88
CA ARG A 113 -0.39 21.22 -2.78
C ARG A 113 -0.16 19.72 -2.97
N VAL A 114 -1.01 18.87 -2.41
CA VAL A 114 -0.90 17.41 -2.58
C VAL A 114 -1.15 17.01 -4.03
N VAL A 115 -2.23 17.51 -4.64
CA VAL A 115 -2.53 17.27 -6.06
C VAL A 115 -1.37 17.71 -6.93
N LYS A 116 -0.86 18.94 -6.74
CA LYS A 116 0.31 19.47 -7.46
C LYS A 116 1.54 18.58 -7.35
N LYS A 117 1.84 18.07 -6.14
CA LYS A 117 3.00 17.20 -5.93
C LYS A 117 2.88 15.93 -6.77
N CYS A 118 1.71 15.28 -6.72
CA CYS A 118 1.45 14.05 -7.45
C CYS A 118 1.45 14.25 -8.97
N THR A 119 0.76 15.28 -9.48
CA THR A 119 0.74 15.56 -10.93
C THR A 119 2.13 15.87 -11.45
N ARG A 120 2.92 16.64 -10.69
CA ARG A 120 4.31 16.93 -11.03
C ARG A 120 5.17 15.66 -11.02
N ALA A 121 5.01 14.77 -10.05
CA ALA A 121 5.73 13.50 -10.01
C ALA A 121 5.42 12.66 -11.27
N ALA A 122 4.14 12.50 -11.63
CA ALA A 122 3.72 11.83 -12.87
C ALA A 122 4.34 12.44 -14.12
N MET A 123 4.31 13.77 -14.26
CA MET A 123 4.94 14.46 -15.38
C MET A 123 6.46 14.26 -15.41
N CYS A 124 7.13 14.18 -14.25
CA CYS A 124 8.56 13.87 -14.18
C CYS A 124 8.84 12.41 -14.61
N ILE A 125 8.00 11.47 -14.18
CA ILE A 125 8.12 10.07 -14.59
C ILE A 125 7.99 9.95 -16.10
N TYR A 126 6.95 10.55 -16.70
CA TYR A 126 6.78 10.50 -18.14
C TYR A 126 7.89 11.24 -18.88
N GLY A 127 8.17 12.48 -18.48
CA GLY A 127 9.08 13.36 -19.19
C GLY A 127 10.54 12.89 -19.18
N TYR A 128 10.98 12.15 -18.17
CA TYR A 128 12.37 11.71 -18.06
C TYR A 128 12.57 10.21 -18.29
N PHE A 129 11.63 9.36 -17.85
CA PHE A 129 11.72 7.91 -18.07
C PHE A 129 10.98 7.46 -19.32
N GLY A 130 9.99 8.21 -19.80
CA GLY A 130 9.20 7.86 -20.98
C GLY A 130 8.24 6.70 -20.76
N VAL A 131 7.82 6.46 -19.52
CA VAL A 131 6.88 5.39 -19.18
C VAL A 131 5.47 5.95 -19.01
N LYS A 132 4.48 5.24 -19.56
CA LYS A 132 3.06 5.58 -19.44
C LYS A 132 2.33 4.84 -18.31
N LYS A 133 3.05 3.97 -17.59
CA LYS A 133 2.53 3.20 -16.45
C LYS A 133 3.40 3.47 -15.21
N ALA A 134 2.77 3.91 -14.12
CA ALA A 134 3.46 4.21 -12.86
C ALA A 134 2.47 4.33 -11.69
N ASN A 135 2.94 4.03 -10.48
CA ASN A 135 2.22 4.24 -9.23
C ASN A 135 2.67 5.57 -8.63
N ILE A 136 1.74 6.51 -8.44
CA ILE A 136 1.98 7.85 -7.89
C ILE A 136 1.29 7.96 -6.55
N ILE A 137 2.07 7.90 -5.47
CA ILE A 137 1.56 7.70 -4.12
C ILE A 137 1.83 8.94 -3.27
N PHE A 138 0.79 9.48 -2.65
CA PHE A 138 0.93 10.40 -1.54
C PHE A 138 0.66 9.68 -0.22
N ALA A 139 1.61 9.72 0.70
CA ALA A 139 1.51 9.01 1.96
C ALA A 139 1.62 9.92 3.17
N SER A 140 0.79 9.69 4.18
CA SER A 140 0.95 10.36 5.48
C SER A 140 0.31 9.53 6.59
N PRO A 141 1.01 9.26 7.71
CA PRO A 141 0.42 8.45 8.78
C PRO A 141 -0.79 9.11 9.45
N LYS A 142 -0.99 10.42 9.26
CA LYS A 142 -2.10 11.14 9.88
C LYS A 142 -2.61 12.26 8.98
N ILE A 143 -3.83 12.10 8.47
CA ILE A 143 -4.56 13.12 7.70
C ILE A 143 -5.93 13.34 8.34
N ASN A 144 -6.31 14.61 8.52
CA ASN A 144 -7.66 14.97 8.97
C ASN A 144 -8.72 14.49 7.97
N LYS A 145 -9.84 13.95 8.46
CA LYS A 145 -10.95 13.44 7.62
C LYS A 145 -11.43 14.44 6.57
N GLN A 146 -11.52 15.73 6.89
CA GLN A 146 -11.94 16.77 5.94
C GLN A 146 -10.98 16.89 4.76
N ILE A 147 -9.67 16.85 5.02
CA ILE A 147 -8.64 16.88 3.97
C ILE A 147 -8.70 15.61 3.14
N LEU A 148 -8.85 14.45 3.78
CA LEU A 148 -8.95 13.16 3.08
C LEU A 148 -10.18 13.10 2.15
N TYR A 149 -11.35 13.52 2.64
CA TYR A 149 -12.57 13.56 1.83
C TYR A 149 -12.49 14.57 0.68
N ALA A 150 -11.76 15.67 0.83
CA ALA A 150 -11.52 16.61 -0.26
C ALA A 150 -10.53 16.06 -1.29
N LEU A 151 -9.54 15.26 -0.87
CA LEU A 151 -8.54 14.67 -1.75
C LEU A 151 -9.06 13.46 -2.56
N GLN A 152 -9.91 12.63 -1.97
CA GLN A 152 -10.44 11.41 -2.63
C GLN A 152 -11.01 11.67 -4.04
N PRO A 153 -11.96 12.60 -4.25
CA PRO A 153 -12.51 12.85 -5.58
C PRO A 153 -11.45 13.43 -6.53
N CYS A 154 -10.48 14.21 -6.03
CA CYS A 154 -9.38 14.72 -6.85
C CYS A 154 -8.52 13.59 -7.45
N PHE A 155 -8.28 12.52 -6.69
CA PHE A 155 -7.48 11.39 -7.14
C PHE A 155 -8.25 10.48 -8.11
N ILE A 156 -9.56 10.34 -7.93
CA ILE A 156 -10.44 9.66 -8.90
C ILE A 156 -10.37 10.38 -10.24
N ASP A 157 -10.63 11.69 -10.24
CA ASP A 157 -10.58 12.54 -11.42
C ASP A 157 -9.21 12.52 -12.13
N LEU A 158 -8.11 12.50 -11.36
CA LEU A 158 -6.76 12.37 -11.93
C LEU A 158 -6.58 11.05 -12.68
N ASN A 159 -7.01 9.94 -12.08
CA ASN A 159 -6.89 8.62 -12.70
C ASN A 159 -7.73 8.55 -13.98
N GLU A 160 -8.98 9.01 -13.94
CA GLU A 160 -9.87 9.04 -15.11
C GLU A 160 -9.28 9.89 -16.24
N MET A 161 -8.90 11.13 -15.95
CA MET A 161 -8.33 12.04 -16.95
C MET A 161 -7.02 11.50 -17.55
N MET A 162 -6.16 10.87 -16.74
CA MET A 162 -4.89 10.30 -17.23
C MET A 162 -5.12 9.07 -18.10
N LEU A 163 -6.09 8.23 -17.73
CA LEU A 163 -6.51 7.08 -18.54
C LEU A 163 -7.07 7.51 -19.89
N GLU A 164 -7.93 8.54 -19.93
CA GLU A 164 -8.43 9.14 -21.18
C GLU A 164 -7.31 9.67 -22.08
N MET A 165 -6.20 10.09 -21.49
CA MET A 165 -4.99 10.55 -22.20
C MET A 165 -4.03 9.40 -22.57
N GLY A 166 -4.39 8.14 -22.27
CA GLY A 166 -3.60 6.95 -22.58
C GLY A 166 -2.47 6.66 -21.59
N PHE A 167 -2.58 7.13 -20.35
CA PHE A 167 -1.65 6.84 -19.26
C PHE A 167 -2.29 5.86 -18.27
N GLU A 168 -1.57 4.77 -17.97
CA GLU A 168 -1.88 3.83 -16.89
C GLU A 168 -1.21 4.30 -15.58
N PHE A 169 -1.43 5.57 -15.25
CA PHE A 169 -1.01 6.10 -13.96
C PHE A 169 -2.03 5.80 -12.89
N ASP A 170 -1.50 5.53 -11.71
CA ASP A 170 -2.27 5.11 -10.57
C ASP A 170 -1.97 6.03 -9.39
N PHE A 171 -2.79 7.07 -9.29
CA PHE A 171 -2.75 8.06 -8.21
C PHE A 171 -3.45 7.50 -6.99
N ARG A 172 -2.74 7.37 -5.86
CA ARG A 172 -3.31 6.85 -4.59
C ARG A 172 -2.86 7.63 -3.36
N ILE A 173 -3.71 7.61 -2.34
CA ILE A 173 -3.42 8.14 -1.02
C ILE A 173 -3.30 6.97 -0.04
N ILE A 174 -2.21 6.92 0.70
CA ILE A 174 -2.03 5.96 1.80
C ILE A 174 -1.99 6.76 3.11
N ALA A 175 -3.07 6.68 3.89
CA ALA A 175 -3.19 7.50 5.09
C ALA A 175 -3.86 6.78 6.26
N ASN A 176 -3.64 7.30 7.47
CA ASN A 176 -4.29 6.82 8.70
C ASN A 176 -4.14 5.29 8.86
N ASP A 177 -5.24 4.56 8.99
CA ASP A 177 -5.24 3.11 9.16
C ASP A 177 -4.60 2.38 7.96
N ASP A 178 -4.80 2.88 6.73
CA ASP A 178 -4.19 2.28 5.53
C ASP A 178 -2.67 2.43 5.56
N PHE A 179 -2.16 3.54 6.12
CA PHE A 179 -0.73 3.70 6.32
C PHE A 179 -0.20 2.68 7.33
N LEU A 180 -0.90 2.50 8.44
CA LEU A 180 -0.53 1.49 9.45
C LEU A 180 -0.53 0.09 8.84
N ILE A 181 -1.57 -0.26 8.10
CA ILE A 181 -1.83 -1.61 7.59
C ILE A 181 -0.97 -1.95 6.38
N SER A 182 -0.86 -1.04 5.40
CA SER A 182 -0.25 -1.33 4.11
C SER A 182 1.23 -0.94 4.03
N VAL A 183 1.69 -0.08 4.94
CA VAL A 183 3.09 0.38 4.97
C VAL A 183 3.78 -0.06 6.24
N LEU A 184 3.35 0.40 7.40
CA LEU A 184 4.10 0.22 8.64
C LEU A 184 4.15 -1.26 9.06
N ARG A 185 3.00 -1.92 9.23
CA ARG A 185 2.93 -3.32 9.69
C ARG A 185 3.77 -4.28 8.82
N PRO A 186 3.65 -4.29 7.48
CA PRO A 186 4.46 -5.17 6.63
C PRO A 186 5.96 -5.00 6.82
N ILE A 187 6.43 -3.75 6.99
CA ILE A 187 7.86 -3.48 7.23
C ILE A 187 8.30 -4.05 8.57
N LEU A 188 7.50 -3.85 9.63
CA LEU A 188 7.82 -4.40 10.96
C LEU A 188 7.86 -5.93 10.93
N GLU A 189 6.96 -6.59 10.19
CA GLU A 189 6.97 -8.04 10.02
C GLU A 189 8.23 -8.55 9.30
N VAL A 190 8.65 -7.86 8.23
CA VAL A 190 9.83 -8.27 7.47
C VAL A 190 11.14 -7.92 8.21
N SER A 191 11.13 -6.93 9.10
CA SER A 191 12.31 -6.48 9.85
C SER A 191 12.96 -7.55 10.73
N GLY A 192 12.19 -8.54 11.19
CA GLY A 192 12.71 -9.68 11.95
C GLY A 192 13.55 -10.65 11.11
N ASN A 193 13.38 -10.62 9.78
CA ASN A 193 14.05 -11.53 8.85
C ASN A 193 15.25 -10.90 8.13
N ILE A 194 15.39 -9.57 8.17
CA ILE A 194 16.49 -8.85 7.55
C ILE A 194 17.61 -8.65 8.58
N ALA A 195 18.61 -9.51 8.51
CA ALA A 195 19.83 -9.34 9.28
C ALA A 195 20.69 -8.23 8.66
N ASP A 196 21.21 -7.35 9.51
CA ASP A 196 22.34 -6.47 9.18
C ASP A 196 22.11 -5.48 8.02
N THR A 197 20.96 -4.80 8.00
CA THR A 197 20.67 -3.76 6.99
C THR A 197 21.29 -2.40 7.35
N ALA A 198 21.75 -1.60 6.39
CA ALA A 198 22.15 -0.22 6.64
C ALA A 198 20.95 0.76 6.71
N GLU A 199 19.72 0.25 6.62
CA GLU A 199 18.50 1.05 6.55
C GLU A 199 18.11 1.63 7.91
N LEU A 200 18.05 2.97 7.98
CA LEU A 200 17.92 3.69 9.25
C LEU A 200 16.62 3.34 9.98
N PHE A 201 15.48 3.34 9.30
CA PHE A 201 14.19 2.99 9.91
C PHE A 201 14.23 1.59 10.54
N MET A 202 14.70 0.60 9.76
CA MET A 202 14.78 -0.80 10.18
C MET A 202 15.72 -0.98 11.37
N ARG A 203 16.91 -0.35 11.33
CA ARG A 203 17.86 -0.37 12.45
C ARG A 203 17.30 0.29 13.70
N SER A 204 16.61 1.42 13.54
CA SER A 204 16.00 2.14 14.65
C SER A 204 14.92 1.28 15.31
N TYR A 205 14.07 0.63 14.52
CA TYR A 205 13.07 -0.30 15.02
C TYR A 205 13.71 -1.53 15.69
N GLN A 206 14.68 -2.18 15.05
CA GLN A 206 15.41 -3.31 15.63
C GLN A 206 16.03 -2.95 16.99
N MET A 207 16.65 -1.76 17.10
CA MET A 207 17.18 -1.24 18.36
C MET A 207 16.07 -1.11 19.43
N LEU A 208 14.92 -0.51 19.10
CA LEU A 208 13.79 -0.41 20.03
C LEU A 208 13.32 -1.79 20.51
N THR A 209 13.26 -2.79 19.63
CA THR A 209 12.85 -4.15 20.00
C THR A 209 13.83 -4.86 20.95
N LEU A 210 15.06 -4.38 21.10
CA LEU A 210 15.99 -4.93 22.09
C LEU A 210 15.51 -4.67 23.52
N PHE A 211 14.87 -3.52 23.75
CA PHE A 211 14.43 -3.06 25.07
C PHE A 211 12.98 -3.43 25.39
N ASP A 212 12.15 -3.68 24.39
CA ASP A 212 10.74 -4.05 24.59
C ASP A 212 10.41 -5.44 24.02
N LYS A 213 10.03 -6.36 24.92
CA LYS A 213 9.57 -7.71 24.54
C LYS A 213 8.19 -7.70 23.88
N ASN A 214 7.34 -6.69 24.13
CA ASN A 214 6.01 -6.57 23.54
C ASN A 214 6.07 -6.10 22.08
N LEU A 215 7.05 -5.26 21.72
CA LEU A 215 7.31 -4.90 20.32
C LEU A 215 7.80 -6.09 19.47
N LYS A 216 8.45 -7.09 20.09
CA LYS A 216 8.89 -8.33 19.40
C LYS A 216 7.73 -9.22 18.93
N TYR A 217 6.54 -9.14 19.55
CA TYR A 217 5.38 -9.94 19.14
C TYR A 217 4.68 -9.41 17.89
N MET A 218 4.95 -8.16 17.49
CA MET A 218 4.40 -7.57 16.27
C MET A 218 5.17 -8.01 15.00
N GLY A 219 6.39 -8.58 15.14
CA GLY A 219 7.27 -8.92 14.01
C GLY A 219 7.89 -10.33 14.03
N LYS A 220 7.51 -11.22 14.95
CA LYS A 220 8.04 -12.59 15.01
C LYS A 220 6.98 -13.64 14.63
N SER A 221 7.08 -14.13 13.40
CA SER A 221 6.70 -15.51 13.06
C SER A 221 7.95 -16.24 12.57
N GLU A 222 8.20 -17.42 13.12
CA GLU A 222 9.44 -18.18 12.97
C GLU A 222 9.67 -18.67 11.54
N LYS A 223 10.95 -18.71 11.16
CA LYS A 223 11.52 -19.19 9.89
C LYS A 223 11.01 -20.59 9.51
N GLN A 224 10.60 -20.79 8.25
CA GLN A 224 11.32 -21.64 7.27
C GLN A 224 10.62 -21.78 5.91
N LYS A 225 11.44 -21.63 4.85
CA LYS A 225 11.31 -22.17 3.48
C LYS A 225 10.12 -21.71 2.62
N SER A 226 10.19 -20.47 2.13
CA SER A 226 9.51 -20.07 0.89
C SER A 226 10.52 -19.37 0.00
N LYS A 227 11.11 -20.07 -0.96
CA LYS A 227 12.05 -19.47 -1.93
C LYS A 227 11.92 -19.96 -3.37
N ILE A 228 10.88 -20.72 -3.71
CA ILE A 228 10.77 -21.29 -5.08
C ILE A 228 9.37 -21.08 -5.71
N ALA A 229 8.32 -20.78 -4.94
CA ALA A 229 6.96 -20.62 -5.48
C ALA A 229 6.60 -19.18 -5.92
N LEU A 230 7.40 -18.16 -5.56
CA LEU A 230 7.06 -16.76 -5.79
C LEU A 230 7.19 -16.33 -7.26
N HIS A 231 8.08 -16.99 -8.03
CA HIS A 231 8.46 -16.53 -9.37
C HIS A 231 7.46 -16.89 -10.48
N ASN A 232 6.57 -17.87 -10.25
CA ASN A 232 5.64 -18.33 -11.29
C ASN A 232 4.23 -17.72 -11.18
N TYR A 233 3.95 -16.91 -10.15
CA TYR A 233 2.62 -16.33 -9.93
C TYR A 233 2.44 -14.96 -10.58
N GLN A 234 3.53 -14.29 -10.95
CA GLN A 234 3.53 -12.88 -11.39
C GLN A 234 3.25 -12.70 -12.90
N LEU A 235 3.05 -13.78 -13.66
CA LEU A 235 2.94 -13.74 -15.13
C LEU A 235 1.64 -14.31 -15.72
N SER A 236 0.66 -14.73 -14.91
CA SER A 236 -0.63 -15.18 -15.47
C SER A 236 -1.48 -13.99 -15.90
N GLU A 237 -1.98 -14.00 -17.14
CA GLU A 237 -2.93 -13.02 -17.71
C GLU A 237 -4.16 -12.75 -16.79
N ASP A 238 -4.48 -13.68 -15.90
CA ASP A 238 -5.55 -13.57 -14.91
C ASP A 238 -5.30 -12.50 -13.82
N TYR A 239 -4.03 -12.17 -13.50
CA TYR A 239 -3.67 -11.11 -12.55
C TYR A 239 -3.88 -9.70 -13.13
N ILE A 240 -3.75 -9.55 -14.44
CA ILE A 240 -4.01 -8.28 -15.12
C ILE A 240 -5.53 -8.05 -15.25
N ASN A 241 -6.32 -9.12 -15.37
CA ASN A 241 -7.78 -9.05 -15.44
C ASN A 241 -8.49 -8.81 -14.08
N SER A 242 -7.86 -9.14 -12.94
CA SER A 242 -8.43 -8.86 -11.60
C SER A 242 -8.32 -7.38 -11.18
N LYS A 243 -7.59 -6.56 -11.95
CA LYS A 243 -7.33 -5.14 -11.67
C LYS A 243 -8.55 -4.22 -11.78
N ASN A 244 -9.72 -4.76 -12.16
CA ASN A 244 -10.99 -4.04 -12.20
C ASN A 244 -11.83 -4.13 -10.91
N ASN A 245 -11.37 -4.83 -9.87
CA ASN A 245 -12.08 -4.87 -8.58
C ASN A 245 -11.35 -4.01 -7.53
N GLN A 246 -11.85 -2.78 -7.36
CA GLN A 246 -11.57 -1.93 -6.21
C GLN A 246 -12.04 -2.62 -4.92
N ASP A 247 -11.16 -3.35 -4.25
CA ASP A 247 -11.27 -3.58 -2.82
C ASP A 247 -10.19 -2.78 -2.06
N GLU A 248 -10.51 -2.40 -0.83
CA GLU A 248 -9.69 -1.51 0.02
C GLU A 248 -8.32 -2.12 0.39
N TYR A 249 -8.06 -3.37 0.01
CA TYR A 249 -6.85 -4.14 0.33
C TYR A 249 -6.13 -4.64 -0.93
N ALA A 250 -6.26 -3.94 -2.06
CA ALA A 250 -5.58 -4.28 -3.32
C ALA A 250 -4.05 -4.47 -3.19
N GLU A 251 -3.45 -3.90 -2.14
CA GLU A 251 -2.00 -3.96 -1.86
C GLU A 251 -1.54 -5.20 -1.09
N LEU A 252 -2.46 -6.02 -0.58
CA LEU A 252 -2.18 -7.19 0.27
C LEU A 252 -2.70 -8.46 -0.40
N LYS A 253 -1.96 -9.57 -0.44
CA LYS A 253 -2.52 -10.87 -0.88
C LYS A 253 -3.58 -11.40 0.09
N VAL A 254 -4.49 -12.26 -0.36
CA VAL A 254 -5.63 -12.81 0.44
C VAL A 254 -5.18 -13.43 1.76
N GLY A 255 -4.07 -14.17 1.74
CA GLY A 255 -3.50 -14.73 2.97
C GLY A 255 -3.04 -13.65 3.95
N GLN A 256 -2.49 -12.53 3.45
CA GLN A 256 -2.11 -11.38 4.26
C GLN A 256 -3.35 -10.65 4.81
N ILE A 257 -4.40 -10.51 3.99
CA ILE A 257 -5.69 -9.96 4.42
C ILE A 257 -6.25 -10.79 5.58
N ALA A 258 -6.26 -12.12 5.48
CA ALA A 258 -6.72 -12.99 6.55
C ALA A 258 -5.83 -12.86 7.80
N ARG A 259 -4.51 -12.92 7.62
CA ARG A 259 -3.55 -12.89 8.72
C ARG A 259 -3.54 -11.57 9.49
N ILE A 260 -3.79 -10.45 8.81
CA ILE A 260 -3.71 -9.11 9.41
C ILE A 260 -5.10 -8.61 9.78
N ILE A 261 -6.02 -8.54 8.80
CA ILE A 261 -7.32 -7.87 8.95
C ILE A 261 -8.33 -8.78 9.64
N MET A 262 -8.52 -10.00 9.14
CA MET A 262 -9.47 -10.95 9.74
C MET A 262 -9.06 -11.29 11.18
N ARG A 263 -7.76 -11.47 11.42
CA ARG A 263 -7.20 -11.62 12.77
C ARG A 263 -7.60 -10.47 13.70
N GLU A 264 -7.38 -9.22 13.29
CA GLU A 264 -7.69 -8.05 14.12
C GLU A 264 -9.18 -8.00 14.51
N ILE A 265 -10.06 -8.27 13.54
CA ILE A 265 -11.51 -8.32 13.77
C ILE A 265 -11.87 -9.43 14.78
N LEU A 266 -11.26 -10.61 14.66
CA LEU A 266 -11.48 -11.71 15.57
C LEU A 266 -10.98 -11.41 17.00
N GLU A 267 -9.82 -10.79 17.14
CA GLU A 267 -9.23 -10.42 18.43
C GLU A 267 -9.93 -9.23 19.09
N SER A 268 -10.63 -8.40 18.32
CA SER A 268 -11.35 -7.21 18.82
C SER A 268 -12.59 -7.51 19.68
N GLY A 269 -13.07 -8.76 19.69
CA GLY A 269 -14.29 -9.16 20.40
C GLY A 269 -15.60 -8.79 19.68
N ARG A 270 -15.53 -8.21 18.48
CA ARG A 270 -16.71 -7.86 17.65
C ARG A 270 -17.45 -9.07 17.08
N VAL A 271 -16.77 -10.22 17.01
CA VAL A 271 -17.32 -11.45 16.45
C VAL A 271 -17.94 -12.29 17.55
N GLY A 272 -19.26 -12.50 17.46
CA GLY A 272 -20.02 -13.25 18.46
C GLY A 272 -19.64 -14.74 18.52
N ALA A 273 -19.88 -15.39 19.66
CA ALA A 273 -19.49 -16.78 19.91
C ALA A 273 -20.09 -17.79 18.90
N GLU A 274 -21.29 -17.51 18.39
CA GLU A 274 -21.91 -18.35 17.35
C GLU A 274 -21.09 -18.33 16.06
N GLU A 275 -20.62 -17.16 15.61
CA GLU A 275 -19.79 -17.05 14.41
C GLU A 275 -18.42 -17.71 14.64
N ILE A 276 -17.81 -17.55 15.82
CA ILE A 276 -16.56 -18.25 16.17
C ILE A 276 -16.74 -19.77 16.14
N SER A 277 -17.91 -20.27 16.57
CA SER A 277 -18.25 -21.69 16.45
C SER A 277 -18.39 -22.13 14.99
N ARG A 278 -19.04 -21.32 14.16
CA ARG A 278 -19.18 -21.59 12.72
C ARG A 278 -17.84 -21.61 11.99
N LEU A 279 -16.92 -20.71 12.31
CA LEU A 279 -15.57 -20.68 11.72
C LEU A 279 -14.73 -21.93 12.06
N GLN A 280 -15.13 -22.72 13.07
CA GLN A 280 -14.52 -24.03 13.36
C GLN A 280 -15.07 -25.16 12.50
N SER A 281 -16.10 -24.91 11.69
CA SER A 281 -16.64 -25.87 10.73
C SER A 281 -15.94 -25.75 9.39
N GLU A 282 -15.40 -26.86 8.90
CA GLU A 282 -14.85 -26.99 7.55
C GLU A 282 -15.91 -26.66 6.50
N LYS A 283 -17.14 -27.19 6.67
CA LYS A 283 -18.25 -26.90 5.76
C LYS A 283 -18.59 -25.41 5.69
N TYR A 284 -18.68 -24.74 6.84
CA TYR A 284 -18.94 -23.31 6.87
C TYR A 284 -17.80 -22.51 6.21
N SER A 285 -16.56 -22.90 6.49
CA SER A 285 -15.39 -22.24 5.91
C SER A 285 -15.34 -22.42 4.40
N LYS A 286 -15.77 -23.57 3.89
CA LYS A 286 -15.92 -23.81 2.45
C LYS A 286 -17.00 -22.96 1.83
N ASP A 287 -18.18 -22.95 2.44
CA ASP A 287 -19.37 -22.28 1.89
C ASP A 287 -19.25 -20.74 1.94
N TYR A 288 -18.53 -20.18 2.92
CA TYR A 288 -18.51 -18.73 3.18
C TYR A 288 -17.14 -18.05 3.07
N LEU A 289 -16.04 -18.82 3.04
CA LEU A 289 -14.68 -18.29 2.92
C LEU A 289 -13.87 -18.95 1.79
N GLY A 290 -14.41 -19.95 1.09
CA GLY A 290 -13.73 -20.68 0.01
C GLY A 290 -12.76 -21.77 0.49
N LEU A 291 -12.43 -21.77 1.79
CA LEU A 291 -11.43 -22.64 2.41
C LEU A 291 -11.87 -24.11 2.46
N ASN A 292 -10.95 -25.03 2.13
CA ASN A 292 -11.18 -26.47 2.30
C ASN A 292 -10.95 -26.96 3.74
N TYR A 293 -10.59 -26.07 4.66
CA TYR A 293 -10.32 -26.38 6.06
C TYR A 293 -11.07 -25.39 6.94
N ALA A 294 -11.34 -25.77 8.19
CA ALA A 294 -11.91 -24.85 9.16
C ALA A 294 -11.04 -23.60 9.28
N ALA A 295 -11.64 -22.42 9.16
CA ALA A 295 -10.95 -21.14 9.25
C ALA A 295 -10.29 -20.95 10.62
N LEU A 296 -10.90 -21.50 11.67
CA LEU A 296 -10.37 -21.49 13.03
C LEU A 296 -10.34 -22.91 13.62
N VAL A 297 -9.29 -23.21 14.38
CA VAL A 297 -9.24 -24.38 15.26
C VAL A 297 -8.72 -23.95 16.63
N LYS A 298 -9.10 -24.65 17.69
CA LYS A 298 -8.56 -24.34 19.02
C LYS A 298 -7.08 -24.72 19.07
N ALA A 299 -6.28 -23.92 19.73
CA ALA A 299 -4.83 -24.16 19.79
C ALA A 299 -4.46 -25.41 20.60
N ASP A 300 -5.37 -25.89 21.47
CA ASP A 300 -5.24 -27.09 22.29
C ASP A 300 -5.88 -28.34 21.67
N SER A 301 -6.57 -28.22 20.53
CA SER A 301 -7.15 -29.37 19.83
C SER A 301 -6.14 -30.02 18.88
N GLU A 302 -6.46 -31.22 18.40
CA GLU A 302 -5.71 -31.85 17.31
C GLU A 302 -6.10 -31.22 15.97
N TYR A 303 -5.11 -30.79 15.18
CA TYR A 303 -5.31 -30.20 13.86
C TYR A 303 -4.04 -30.35 13.01
N GLU A 304 -4.20 -30.23 11.69
CA GLU A 304 -3.09 -30.36 10.74
C GLU A 304 -2.23 -29.09 10.73
N LYS A 305 -1.17 -29.05 11.55
CA LYS A 305 -0.38 -27.82 11.83
C LYS A 305 0.11 -27.05 10.60
N VAL A 306 0.32 -27.72 9.46
CA VAL A 306 0.78 -27.08 8.22
C VAL A 306 -0.26 -26.16 7.58
N ARG A 307 -1.56 -26.39 7.85
CA ARG A 307 -2.71 -25.64 7.29
C ARG A 307 -3.07 -24.37 8.07
N TYR A 308 -2.35 -24.09 9.15
CA TYR A 308 -2.69 -23.01 10.06
C TYR A 308 -1.48 -22.12 10.36
N TYR A 309 -1.73 -20.82 10.52
CA TYR A 309 -0.71 -19.88 10.96
C TYR A 309 -0.14 -20.29 12.33
N ALA A 310 1.18 -20.25 12.44
CA ALA A 310 1.89 -20.66 13.64
C ALA A 310 1.55 -19.78 14.85
N VAL A 311 1.30 -18.48 14.64
CA VAL A 311 0.96 -17.54 15.72
C VAL A 311 -0.52 -17.72 16.08
N PRO A 312 -0.85 -18.08 17.33
CA PRO A 312 -2.24 -18.18 17.75
C PRO A 312 -2.88 -16.79 17.87
N ILE A 313 -4.20 -16.78 17.76
CA ILE A 313 -5.03 -15.59 17.99
C ILE A 313 -5.80 -15.77 19.29
N LEU A 314 -5.96 -14.70 20.06
CA LEU A 314 -6.67 -14.74 21.34
C LEU A 314 -8.09 -14.19 21.16
N ILE A 315 -9.09 -15.07 21.24
CA ILE A 315 -10.50 -14.69 21.09
C ILE A 315 -11.22 -15.02 22.39
N ASN A 316 -11.74 -14.01 23.07
CA ASN A 316 -12.51 -14.16 24.31
C ASN A 316 -11.79 -15.04 25.38
N GLY A 317 -10.46 -14.88 25.50
CA GLY A 317 -9.64 -15.61 26.46
C GLY A 317 -9.24 -17.04 26.03
N ILE A 318 -9.63 -17.49 24.84
CA ILE A 318 -9.27 -18.81 24.30
C ILE A 318 -8.32 -18.62 23.10
N TYR A 319 -7.26 -19.43 23.04
CA TYR A 319 -6.32 -19.42 21.93
C TYR A 319 -6.83 -20.27 20.76
N TYR A 320 -6.81 -19.69 19.57
CA TYR A 320 -7.15 -20.35 18.31
C TYR A 320 -5.99 -20.24 17.32
N LYS A 321 -6.05 -21.04 16.26
CA LYS A 321 -5.17 -21.00 15.10
C LYS A 321 -6.01 -20.66 13.88
N LEU A 322 -5.53 -19.70 13.09
CA LEU A 322 -6.18 -19.25 11.87
C LEU A 322 -5.64 -20.02 10.67
N CYS A 323 -6.51 -20.47 9.77
CA CYS A 323 -6.13 -21.17 8.54
C CYS A 323 -5.20 -20.30 7.69
N ASN A 324 -4.17 -20.90 7.09
CA ASN A 324 -3.22 -20.23 6.19
C ASN A 324 -3.40 -20.60 4.71
N ASP A 325 -4.34 -21.48 4.41
CA ASP A 325 -4.51 -22.11 3.10
C ASP A 325 -5.44 -21.30 2.18
N TRP A 326 -5.07 -20.03 1.99
CA TRP A 326 -5.82 -19.05 1.17
C TRP A 326 -5.24 -18.97 -0.25
N TYR A 327 -6.12 -18.93 -1.25
CA TYR A 327 -5.79 -18.94 -2.68
C TYR A 327 -6.41 -17.76 -3.43
N GLU A 328 -5.73 -17.32 -4.50
CA GLU A 328 -6.03 -16.08 -5.22
C GLU A 328 -5.90 -16.26 -6.75
N GLY A 329 -6.31 -17.42 -7.27
CA GLY A 329 -6.08 -17.81 -8.67
C GLY A 329 -7.38 -17.97 -9.47
N ALA A 330 -7.27 -18.05 -10.81
CA ALA A 330 -8.44 -18.11 -11.70
C ALA A 330 -9.40 -19.28 -11.43
N THR A 331 -8.91 -20.39 -10.88
CA THR A 331 -9.72 -21.57 -10.53
C THR A 331 -10.20 -21.58 -9.08
N ASN A 332 -9.55 -20.82 -8.19
CA ASN A 332 -9.93 -20.70 -6.78
C ASN A 332 -9.45 -19.36 -6.23
N ASP A 333 -10.40 -18.45 -6.00
CA ASP A 333 -10.16 -17.11 -5.48
C ASP A 333 -10.99 -16.87 -4.22
N ASP A 334 -10.32 -16.93 -3.07
CA ASP A 334 -10.94 -16.78 -1.76
C ASP A 334 -11.12 -15.30 -1.37
N ARG A 335 -10.49 -14.37 -2.11
CA ARG A 335 -10.48 -12.93 -1.76
C ARG A 335 -11.90 -12.34 -1.66
N PRO A 336 -12.80 -12.48 -2.65
CA PRO A 336 -14.12 -11.85 -2.56
C PRO A 336 -14.90 -12.27 -1.31
N LEU A 337 -14.84 -13.57 -0.98
CA LEU A 337 -15.52 -14.14 0.18
C LEU A 337 -14.93 -13.64 1.50
N LEU A 338 -13.60 -13.55 1.59
CA LEU A 338 -12.92 -12.99 2.75
C LEU A 338 -13.25 -11.50 2.93
N ILE A 339 -13.26 -10.72 1.85
CA ILE A 339 -13.61 -9.30 1.90
C ILE A 339 -15.05 -9.07 2.36
N ASP A 340 -16.00 -9.86 1.86
CA ASP A 340 -17.39 -9.77 2.29
C ASP A 340 -17.56 -10.16 3.77
N TRP A 341 -16.84 -11.18 4.23
CA TRP A 341 -16.78 -11.52 5.66
C TRP A 341 -16.23 -10.36 6.49
N ILE A 342 -15.15 -9.71 6.05
CA ILE A 342 -14.54 -8.56 6.73
C ILE A 342 -15.53 -7.40 6.81
N ARG A 343 -16.19 -7.03 5.71
CA ARG A 343 -17.18 -5.95 5.66
C ARG A 343 -18.30 -6.17 6.69
N LYS A 344 -18.83 -7.40 6.77
CA LYS A 344 -19.89 -7.78 7.71
C LYS A 344 -19.54 -7.53 9.19
N PHE A 345 -18.27 -7.60 9.57
CA PHE A 345 -17.82 -7.49 10.97
C PHE A 345 -16.98 -6.24 11.27
N ARG A 346 -16.67 -5.43 10.28
CA ARG A 346 -15.92 -4.17 10.47
C ARG A 346 -16.79 -3.04 11.03
N GLU A 347 -18.08 -3.02 10.70
CA GLU A 347 -19.05 -1.97 11.08
C GLU A 347 -19.87 -2.27 12.35
N LYS A 348 -19.65 -3.43 12.99
CA LYS A 348 -20.23 -3.76 14.31
C LYS A 348 -19.26 -3.37 15.42
#